data_AF-A0A532F102-F1
#
_entry.id   AF-A0A532F102-F1
#
_cell.length_a   1.000
_cell.length_b   1.000
_cell.length_c   1.000
_cell.angle_alpha   90.00
_cell.angle_beta   90.00
_cell.angle_gamma   90.00
#
_symmetry.space_group_name_H-M   'P 1'
#
loop_
_entity.id
_entity.type
_entity.pdbx_description
1 polymer ?
#
loop_
_entity_poly.entity_id
_entity_poly.type
_entity_poly.pdbx_seq_one_letter_code
_entity_poly.pdbx_strand_id
1 'polypeptide(L)'
;MRSYRVLQVGLGVALMAGSISVATAADMVLIPKGEFTMGSNEHSDEAKHQVVLDAYLIDKFEASNARYKEFMKASGHPAPAYWDDPRLSKANQPVVGVDWRDASEFCKWDGKRLPTEAEWERAAKGPEGDNHYPWGHALDPTKANYGQNIGRTTPVDSYPEGVNGYGLYNMAGNVFEWVQDWYDLKYYKESPALNPPGAEKGYNFANQGPVRVLRGGSWLAPATSLHTSHRFWNQPENNSYGVGLGFRCAKSVQKVSDETMQAGRDAFIQALVAMGAEKNADAMAAIEKALAAEPDNQEYQATRDLIKNTVKKTMQKD
;
A
#
# COMPACT_ATOMS: atom_id res chain seq x y z
N MET A 1 -37.08 57.14 40.50
CA MET A 1 -37.21 55.76 39.96
C MET A 1 -36.47 55.69 38.64
N ARG A 2 -35.24 55.17 38.64
CA ARG A 2 -34.49 54.83 37.41
C ARG A 2 -33.87 53.46 37.63
N SER A 3 -34.36 52.51 36.84
CA SER A 3 -34.03 51.10 36.85
C SER A 3 -32.64 50.88 36.25
N TYR A 4 -31.75 50.19 36.98
CA TYR A 4 -30.52 49.64 36.43
C TYR A 4 -30.84 48.28 35.78
N ARG A 5 -30.53 48.13 34.49
CA ARG A 5 -30.49 46.83 33.80
C ARG A 5 -29.05 46.33 33.83
N VAL A 6 -28.85 45.15 34.39
CA VAL A 6 -27.61 44.38 34.33
C VAL A 6 -27.47 43.78 32.94
N LEU A 7 -26.38 44.08 32.23
CA LEU A 7 -26.00 43.41 30.99
C LEU A 7 -25.26 42.11 31.36
N GLN A 8 -25.82 40.97 30.97
CA GLN A 8 -25.19 39.66 31.11
C GLN A 8 -24.36 39.40 29.83
N VAL A 9 -23.03 39.33 29.98
CA VAL A 9 -22.11 38.99 28.88
C VAL A 9 -22.06 37.46 28.76
N GLY A 10 -22.68 36.92 27.71
CA GLY A 10 -22.53 35.51 27.33
C GLY A 10 -21.29 35.33 26.47
N LEU A 11 -20.28 34.64 27.00
CA LEU A 11 -19.14 34.13 26.24
C LEU A 11 -19.63 32.98 25.34
N GLY A 12 -19.81 33.26 24.05
CA GLY A 12 -20.06 32.22 23.05
C GLY A 12 -18.74 31.57 22.63
N VAL A 13 -18.49 30.33 23.07
CA VAL A 13 -17.44 29.48 22.51
C VAL A 13 -17.95 28.91 21.20
N ALA A 14 -17.44 29.42 20.07
CA ALA A 14 -17.67 28.82 18.76
C ALA A 14 -16.80 27.56 18.64
N LEU A 15 -17.43 26.39 18.86
CA LEU A 15 -16.87 25.11 18.44
C LEU A 15 -16.96 25.04 16.91
N MET A 16 -15.88 25.41 16.24
CA MET A 16 -15.65 25.06 14.84
C MET A 16 -15.50 23.53 14.78
N ALA A 17 -16.56 22.85 14.38
CA ALA A 17 -16.50 21.45 14.00
C ALA A 17 -15.71 21.33 12.69
N GLY A 18 -14.39 21.29 12.80
CA GLY A 18 -13.53 20.84 11.72
C GLY A 18 -13.77 19.35 11.53
N SER A 19 -14.46 18.98 10.46
CA SER A 19 -14.54 17.61 9.99
C SER A 19 -13.13 17.15 9.63
N ILE A 20 -12.49 16.45 10.56
CA ILE A 20 -11.32 15.63 10.29
C ILE A 20 -11.81 14.55 9.32
N SER A 21 -11.42 14.67 8.06
CA SER A 21 -11.58 13.59 7.09
C SER A 21 -10.65 12.47 7.53
N VAL A 22 -11.20 11.51 8.28
CA VAL A 22 -10.54 10.24 8.53
C VAL A 22 -10.46 9.55 7.16
N ALA A 23 -9.29 9.59 6.53
CA ALA A 23 -9.02 8.77 5.35
C ALA A 23 -9.25 7.31 5.75
N THR A 24 -10.38 6.75 5.31
CA THR A 24 -10.72 5.38 5.61
C THR A 24 -9.69 4.46 4.99
N ALA A 25 -9.22 3.46 5.73
CA ALA A 25 -8.38 2.36 5.26
C ALA A 25 -9.01 1.50 4.13
N ALA A 26 -10.10 1.97 3.49
CA ALA A 26 -10.88 1.26 2.47
C ALA A 26 -10.13 1.09 1.14
N ASP A 27 -9.10 1.90 0.86
CA ASP A 27 -8.39 1.92 -0.42
C ASP A 27 -6.93 1.45 -0.36
N MET A 28 -6.50 0.85 0.76
CA MET A 28 -5.18 0.23 0.89
C MET A 28 -5.31 -1.27 1.19
N VAL A 29 -4.33 -2.03 0.72
CA VAL A 29 -4.22 -3.48 0.93
C VAL A 29 -3.06 -3.76 1.87
N LEU A 30 -3.29 -4.61 2.87
CA LEU A 30 -2.23 -5.12 3.75
C LEU A 30 -1.41 -6.18 3.02
N ILE A 31 -0.11 -5.93 2.88
CA ILE A 31 0.86 -6.94 2.47
C ILE A 31 1.49 -7.50 3.75
N PRO A 32 1.32 -8.81 4.03
CA PRO A 32 1.82 -9.40 5.26
C PRO A 32 3.35 -9.43 5.24
N LYS A 33 3.94 -9.40 6.44
CA LYS A 33 5.36 -9.67 6.65
C LYS A 33 5.72 -11.01 6.02
N GLY A 34 6.85 -11.07 5.35
CA GLY A 34 7.29 -12.31 4.73
C GLY A 34 8.54 -12.15 3.88
N GLU A 35 9.08 -13.30 3.51
CA GLU A 35 10.16 -13.40 2.54
C GLU A 35 9.63 -13.59 1.11
N PHE A 36 10.40 -13.14 0.13
CA PHE A 36 10.17 -13.41 -1.27
C PHE A 36 11.47 -13.32 -2.07
N THR A 37 11.47 -13.97 -3.24
CA THR A 37 12.55 -13.82 -4.20
C THR A 37 12.30 -12.56 -5.03
N MET A 38 13.07 -11.51 -4.76
CA MET A 38 13.08 -10.27 -5.54
C MET A 38 13.96 -10.44 -6.77
N GLY A 39 13.51 -9.89 -7.88
CA GLY A 39 14.18 -9.87 -9.16
C GLY A 39 13.85 -11.03 -10.09
N SER A 40 14.53 -11.00 -11.23
CA SER A 40 14.56 -12.03 -12.27
C SER A 40 16.02 -12.27 -12.69
N ASN A 41 16.25 -13.16 -13.65
CA ASN A 41 17.56 -13.19 -14.33
C ASN A 41 17.37 -12.88 -15.82
N GLU A 42 16.31 -12.15 -16.16
CA GLU A 42 15.99 -11.75 -17.54
C GLU A 42 16.80 -10.52 -17.96
N HIS A 43 17.07 -9.63 -17.01
CA HIS A 43 17.89 -8.44 -17.19
C HIS A 43 19.02 -8.39 -16.16
N SER A 44 20.13 -7.72 -16.50
CA SER A 44 21.37 -7.75 -15.71
C SER A 44 21.27 -7.06 -14.35
N ASP A 45 20.36 -6.10 -14.24
CA ASP A 45 20.05 -5.29 -13.06
C ASP A 45 18.91 -5.88 -12.21
N GLU A 46 18.38 -7.03 -12.61
CA GLU A 46 17.27 -7.71 -11.95
C GLU A 46 17.70 -8.92 -11.11
N ALA A 47 19.00 -9.18 -10.95
CA ALA A 47 19.52 -10.41 -10.33
C ALA A 47 18.72 -10.91 -9.11
N LYS A 48 18.27 -12.17 -9.18
CA LYS A 48 17.47 -12.79 -8.10
C LYS A 48 18.20 -12.79 -6.76
N HIS A 49 17.52 -12.34 -5.71
CA HIS A 49 18.00 -12.37 -4.33
C HIS A 49 16.82 -12.47 -3.35
N GLN A 50 17.08 -12.93 -2.11
CA GLN A 50 16.04 -13.04 -1.08
C GLN A 50 15.87 -11.73 -0.33
N VAL A 51 14.61 -11.34 -0.15
CA VAL A 51 14.23 -10.15 0.62
C VAL A 51 13.15 -10.52 1.63
N VAL A 52 13.26 -9.98 2.84
CA VAL A 52 12.27 -10.04 3.91
C VAL A 52 11.72 -8.65 4.12
N LEU A 53 10.41 -8.50 4.02
CA LEU A 53 9.71 -7.24 4.29
C LEU A 53 8.88 -7.38 5.56
N ASP A 54 8.89 -6.35 6.40
CA ASP A 54 7.86 -6.17 7.42
C ASP A 54 6.49 -5.93 6.76
N ALA A 55 5.41 -6.08 7.53
CA ALA A 55 4.07 -5.80 7.01
C ALA A 55 3.91 -4.31 6.69
N TYR A 56 3.25 -4.00 5.57
CA TYR A 56 2.94 -2.64 5.15
C TYR A 56 1.60 -2.60 4.43
N LEU A 57 1.03 -1.41 4.32
CA LEU A 57 -0.13 -1.12 3.50
C LEU A 57 0.34 -0.52 2.17
N ILE A 58 -0.30 -0.87 1.06
CA ILE A 58 -0.09 -0.21 -0.24
C ILE A 58 -1.43 0.13 -0.88
N ASP A 59 -1.51 1.25 -1.58
CA ASP A 59 -2.73 1.68 -2.25
C ASP A 59 -3.18 0.64 -3.28
N LYS A 60 -4.48 0.34 -3.24
CA LYS A 60 -5.13 -0.62 -4.15
C LYS A 60 -5.03 -0.20 -5.62
N PHE A 61 -5.04 1.10 -5.84
CA PHE A 61 -5.06 1.77 -7.13
C PHE A 61 -3.91 2.76 -7.25
N GLU A 62 -3.57 3.14 -8.48
CA GLU A 62 -2.74 4.33 -8.73
C GLU A 62 -3.44 5.59 -8.19
N ALA A 63 -2.67 6.62 -7.85
CA ALA A 63 -3.24 7.91 -7.45
C ALA A 63 -4.06 8.50 -8.61
N SER A 64 -5.34 8.79 -8.39
CA SER A 64 -6.23 9.30 -9.44
C SER A 64 -6.14 10.82 -9.60
N ASN A 65 -6.55 11.33 -10.77
CA ASN A 65 -6.69 12.78 -10.99
C ASN A 65 -7.66 13.42 -9.98
N ALA A 66 -8.73 12.74 -9.58
CA ALA A 66 -9.64 13.25 -8.54
C ALA A 66 -8.90 13.52 -7.23
N ARG A 67 -8.11 12.55 -6.77
CA ARG A 67 -7.29 12.66 -5.56
C ARG A 67 -6.21 13.71 -5.69
N TYR A 68 -5.51 13.77 -6.83
CA TYR A 68 -4.49 14.77 -7.07
C TYR A 68 -5.07 16.19 -7.10
N LYS A 69 -6.30 16.36 -7.60
CA LYS A 69 -7.01 17.64 -7.55
C LYS A 69 -7.31 18.11 -6.11
N GLU A 70 -7.64 17.18 -5.21
CA GLU A 70 -7.82 17.48 -3.78
C GLU A 70 -6.50 17.96 -3.16
N PHE A 71 -5.40 17.27 -3.47
CA PHE A 71 -4.05 17.65 -3.05
C PHE A 71 -3.71 19.08 -3.50
N MET A 72 -3.79 19.38 -4.80
CA MET A 72 -3.48 20.72 -5.33
C MET A 72 -4.31 21.82 -4.66
N LYS A 73 -5.61 21.56 -4.44
CA LYS A 73 -6.50 22.51 -3.77
C LYS A 73 -6.09 22.75 -2.30
N ALA A 74 -5.65 21.72 -1.61
CA ALA A 74 -5.30 21.78 -0.18
C ALA A 74 -3.91 22.38 0.07
N SER A 75 -2.93 22.10 -0.80
CA SER A 75 -1.54 22.50 -0.62
C SER A 75 -1.12 23.72 -1.44
N GLY A 76 -1.88 24.08 -2.47
CA GLY A 76 -1.46 25.06 -3.48
C GLY A 76 -0.40 24.51 -4.45
N HIS A 77 -0.18 23.19 -4.47
CA HIS A 77 0.76 22.55 -5.38
C HIS A 77 0.37 22.78 -6.85
N PRO A 78 1.34 23.06 -7.76
CA PRO A 78 1.07 23.28 -9.17
C PRO A 78 0.45 22.06 -9.85
N ALA A 79 -0.24 22.30 -10.97
CA ALA A 79 -0.74 21.25 -11.83
C ALA A 79 0.42 20.47 -12.49
N PRO A 80 0.30 19.14 -12.62
CA PRO A 80 1.31 18.33 -13.25
C PRO A 80 1.32 18.57 -14.76
N ALA A 81 2.34 18.04 -15.44
CA ALA A 81 2.34 18.03 -16.89
C ALA A 81 1.08 17.33 -17.43
N TYR A 82 0.56 17.82 -18.56
CA TYR A 82 -0.62 17.24 -19.24
C TYR A 82 -1.95 17.31 -18.49
N TRP A 83 -2.04 18.08 -17.40
CA TRP A 83 -3.30 18.27 -16.66
C TRP A 83 -4.46 18.79 -17.53
N ASP A 84 -4.13 19.60 -18.54
CA ASP A 84 -5.10 20.16 -19.48
C ASP A 84 -5.44 19.23 -20.66
N ASP A 85 -4.84 18.03 -20.75
CA ASP A 85 -5.18 17.04 -21.78
C ASP A 85 -6.39 16.18 -21.34
N PRO A 86 -7.59 16.38 -21.93
CA PRO A 86 -8.80 15.68 -21.52
C PRO A 86 -8.75 14.16 -21.78
N ARG A 87 -7.74 13.66 -22.51
CA ARG A 87 -7.52 12.23 -22.71
C ARG A 87 -6.90 11.57 -21.49
N LEU A 88 -6.23 12.35 -20.64
CA LEU A 88 -5.41 11.89 -19.51
C LEU A 88 -5.91 12.43 -18.16
N SER A 89 -6.74 13.48 -18.14
CA SER A 89 -7.13 14.20 -16.93
C SER A 89 -8.54 13.87 -16.38
N LYS A 90 -9.17 12.78 -16.81
CA LYS A 90 -10.46 12.37 -16.23
C LYS A 90 -10.28 11.97 -14.77
N ALA A 91 -11.28 12.28 -13.95
CA ALA A 91 -11.24 12.12 -12.49
C ALA A 91 -10.83 10.70 -12.02
N ASN A 92 -11.28 9.65 -12.70
CA ASN A 92 -11.00 8.26 -12.37
C ASN A 92 -9.76 7.67 -13.07
N GLN A 93 -9.08 8.41 -13.94
CA GLN A 93 -7.80 8.01 -14.51
C GLN A 93 -6.66 8.27 -13.52
N PRO A 94 -5.54 7.53 -13.61
CA PRO A 94 -4.35 7.86 -12.85
C PRO A 94 -3.87 9.27 -13.22
N VAL A 95 -3.36 10.01 -12.24
CA VAL A 95 -2.60 11.23 -12.52
C VAL A 95 -1.32 10.84 -13.26
N VAL A 96 -0.99 11.62 -14.28
CA VAL A 96 0.25 11.49 -15.04
C VAL A 96 0.98 12.82 -15.09
N GLY A 97 2.20 12.80 -15.60
CA GLY A 97 2.95 14.03 -15.78
C GLY A 97 3.51 14.58 -14.48
N VAL A 98 3.72 13.70 -13.50
CA VAL A 98 4.26 14.02 -12.17
C VAL A 98 5.72 13.56 -12.10
N ASP A 99 6.56 14.39 -11.50
CA ASP A 99 7.92 13.98 -11.16
C ASP A 99 7.94 13.21 -9.82
N TRP A 100 9.13 12.76 -9.40
CA TRP A 100 9.26 11.98 -8.17
C TRP A 100 8.91 12.80 -6.91
N ARG A 101 9.20 14.12 -6.93
CA ARG A 101 8.92 15.02 -5.82
C ARG A 101 7.42 15.25 -5.69
N ASP A 102 6.72 15.49 -6.79
CA ASP A 102 5.27 15.63 -6.84
C ASP A 102 4.59 14.41 -6.20
N ALA A 103 5.03 13.21 -6.60
CA ALA A 103 4.53 11.93 -6.08
C ALA A 103 4.83 11.78 -4.56
N SER A 104 6.05 12.10 -4.14
CA SER A 104 6.45 12.05 -2.73
C SER A 104 5.68 13.04 -1.86
N GLU A 105 5.48 14.26 -2.34
CA GLU A 105 4.76 15.32 -1.63
C GLU A 105 3.25 15.01 -1.53
N PHE A 106 2.65 14.46 -2.59
CA PHE A 106 1.29 13.93 -2.54
C PHE A 106 1.16 12.84 -1.47
N CYS A 107 2.03 11.82 -1.49
CA CYS A 107 1.91 10.72 -0.53
C CYS A 107 2.09 11.21 0.92
N LYS A 108 3.00 12.16 1.15
CA LYS A 108 3.16 12.79 2.48
C LYS A 108 1.90 13.55 2.91
N TRP A 109 1.30 14.33 2.01
CA TRP A 109 0.06 15.04 2.27
C TRP A 109 -1.09 14.08 2.65
N ASP A 110 -1.13 12.90 2.03
CA ASP A 110 -2.11 11.85 2.35
C ASP A 110 -1.76 11.02 3.60
N GLY A 111 -0.72 11.40 4.35
CA GLY A 111 -0.28 10.67 5.55
C GLY A 111 0.34 9.30 5.25
N LYS A 112 0.95 9.17 4.07
CA LYS A 112 1.57 7.97 3.49
C LYS A 112 3.02 8.28 3.05
N ARG A 113 3.63 7.39 2.27
CA ARG A 113 4.93 7.53 1.60
C ARG A 113 4.88 6.83 0.23
N LEU A 114 5.92 6.97 -0.59
CA LEU A 114 6.09 6.06 -1.72
C LEU A 114 6.46 4.65 -1.20
N PRO A 115 6.05 3.57 -1.89
CA PRO A 115 6.56 2.23 -1.61
C PRO A 115 8.07 2.17 -1.87
N THR A 116 8.79 1.26 -1.22
CA THR A 116 10.12 0.88 -1.74
C THR A 116 9.97 0.04 -3.00
N GLU A 117 11.04 -0.09 -3.79
CA GLU A 117 11.07 -0.98 -4.96
C GLU A 117 10.74 -2.43 -4.57
N ALA A 118 11.28 -2.88 -3.45
CA ALA A 118 11.03 -4.22 -2.93
C ALA A 118 9.57 -4.42 -2.48
N GLU A 119 8.99 -3.43 -1.79
CA GLU A 119 7.58 -3.44 -1.44
C GLU A 119 6.72 -3.52 -2.70
N TRP A 120 6.96 -2.65 -3.68
CA TRP A 120 6.20 -2.66 -4.92
C TRP A 120 6.28 -4.02 -5.62
N GLU A 121 7.47 -4.63 -5.72
CA GLU A 121 7.65 -5.92 -6.37
C GLU A 121 6.96 -7.06 -5.62
N ARG A 122 7.08 -7.12 -4.28
CA ARG A 122 6.37 -8.11 -3.46
C ARG A 122 4.86 -7.99 -3.66
N ALA A 123 4.36 -6.75 -3.65
CA ALA A 123 2.96 -6.47 -3.87
C ALA A 123 2.53 -6.94 -5.28
N ALA A 124 3.31 -6.67 -6.32
CA ALA A 124 3.01 -7.05 -7.69
C ALA A 124 3.02 -8.57 -7.91
N LYS A 125 3.99 -9.29 -7.33
CA LYS A 125 4.15 -10.75 -7.43
C LYS A 125 3.04 -11.57 -6.76
N GLY A 126 2.18 -10.93 -5.97
CA GLY A 126 1.05 -11.59 -5.30
C GLY A 126 1.49 -12.48 -4.11
N PRO A 127 0.51 -13.16 -3.47
CA PRO A 127 0.73 -13.90 -2.22
C PRO A 127 1.84 -14.94 -2.23
N GLU A 128 1.93 -15.73 -3.31
CA GLU A 128 2.94 -16.77 -3.50
C GLU A 128 4.34 -16.19 -3.79
N GLY A 129 4.41 -14.92 -4.22
CA GLY A 129 5.66 -14.19 -4.39
C GLY A 129 6.49 -14.63 -5.60
N ASP A 130 5.91 -15.31 -6.58
CA ASP A 130 6.62 -15.85 -7.75
C ASP A 130 5.99 -15.47 -9.10
N ASN A 131 4.86 -14.75 -9.10
CA ASN A 131 4.19 -14.37 -10.34
C ASN A 131 5.09 -13.53 -11.25
N HIS A 132 5.08 -13.84 -12.55
CA HIS A 132 5.86 -13.10 -13.56
C HIS A 132 5.15 -11.82 -14.02
N TYR A 133 3.83 -11.89 -14.14
CA TYR A 133 2.88 -10.78 -14.31
C TYR A 133 1.97 -10.77 -13.08
N PRO A 134 1.29 -9.67 -12.72
CA PRO A 134 0.46 -9.64 -11.50
C PRO A 134 -0.55 -10.80 -11.38
N TRP A 135 -1.05 -11.31 -12.50
CA TRP A 135 -2.04 -12.40 -12.59
C TRP A 135 -1.46 -13.80 -12.85
N GLY A 136 -0.13 -13.99 -12.88
CA GLY A 136 0.49 -15.31 -13.06
C GLY A 136 1.74 -15.29 -13.95
N HIS A 137 2.03 -16.41 -14.64
CA HIS A 137 3.30 -16.56 -15.37
C HIS A 137 3.24 -16.29 -16.87
N ALA A 138 2.04 -16.15 -17.45
CA ALA A 138 1.85 -15.92 -18.88
C ALA A 138 1.24 -14.54 -19.14
N LEU A 139 1.72 -13.89 -20.22
CA LEU A 139 1.15 -12.64 -20.68
C LEU A 139 -0.29 -12.89 -21.15
N ASP A 140 -1.23 -12.11 -20.60
CA ASP A 140 -2.58 -12.01 -21.11
C ASP A 140 -2.82 -10.55 -21.55
N PRO A 141 -2.96 -10.30 -22.86
CA PRO A 141 -3.10 -8.94 -23.38
C PRO A 141 -4.42 -8.28 -22.97
N THR A 142 -5.39 -9.03 -22.45
CA THR A 142 -6.69 -8.51 -22.01
C THR A 142 -6.67 -7.99 -20.58
N LYS A 143 -5.56 -8.16 -19.85
CA LYS A 143 -5.43 -7.86 -18.41
C LYS A 143 -4.64 -6.58 -18.08
N ALA A 144 -4.15 -5.86 -19.09
CA ALA A 144 -3.39 -4.63 -18.89
C ALA A 144 -3.51 -3.64 -20.07
N ASN A 145 -3.20 -2.37 -19.81
CA ASN A 145 -3.07 -1.31 -20.81
C ASN A 145 -1.60 -1.05 -21.12
N TYR A 146 -1.14 -1.33 -22.34
CA TYR A 146 0.27 -1.22 -22.75
C TYR A 146 0.42 -1.15 -24.27
N GLY A 147 1.61 -0.79 -24.75
CA GLY A 147 1.96 -0.83 -26.17
C GLY A 147 1.04 -0.02 -27.08
N GLN A 148 0.45 1.07 -26.56
CA GLN A 148 -0.54 1.91 -27.22
C GLN A 148 -1.83 1.22 -27.64
N ASN A 149 -2.20 0.09 -27.03
CA ASN A 149 -3.44 -0.62 -27.36
C ASN A 149 -4.70 0.28 -27.24
N ILE A 150 -4.74 1.21 -26.28
CA ILE A 150 -5.81 2.20 -26.12
C ILE A 150 -5.38 3.63 -26.54
N GLY A 151 -4.08 3.90 -26.50
CA GLY A 151 -3.50 5.21 -26.85
C GLY A 151 -3.67 6.30 -25.76
N ARG A 152 -4.04 5.91 -24.54
CA ARG A 152 -4.15 6.77 -23.33
C ARG A 152 -4.26 5.91 -22.07
N THR A 153 -4.19 6.52 -20.90
CA THR A 153 -4.52 5.86 -19.63
C THR A 153 -5.99 5.44 -19.55
N THR A 154 -6.27 4.40 -18.77
CA THR A 154 -7.62 3.93 -18.45
C THR A 154 -7.96 4.25 -17.00
N PRO A 155 -9.25 4.20 -16.58
CA PRO A 155 -9.61 4.31 -15.17
C PRO A 155 -8.78 3.39 -14.27
N VAL A 156 -8.45 3.84 -13.06
CA VAL A 156 -7.56 3.13 -12.12
C VAL A 156 -8.11 1.76 -11.68
N ASP A 157 -9.42 1.53 -11.84
CA ASP A 157 -10.15 0.30 -11.55
C ASP A 157 -10.42 -0.56 -12.81
N SER A 158 -9.78 -0.24 -13.94
CA SER A 158 -9.86 -1.05 -15.16
C SER A 158 -9.14 -2.39 -14.99
N TYR A 159 -9.48 -3.34 -15.87
CA TYR A 159 -8.88 -4.69 -15.92
C TYR A 159 -9.11 -5.52 -14.64
N PRO A 160 -10.36 -5.78 -14.23
CA PRO A 160 -10.66 -6.57 -13.02
C PRO A 160 -10.06 -7.99 -13.08
N GLU A 161 -9.91 -8.58 -14.27
CA GLU A 161 -9.27 -9.89 -14.46
C GLU A 161 -7.74 -9.86 -14.31
N GLY A 162 -7.13 -8.66 -14.35
CA GLY A 162 -5.71 -8.41 -14.13
C GLY A 162 -5.34 -8.11 -12.68
N VAL A 163 -6.34 -8.06 -11.79
CA VAL A 163 -6.15 -7.88 -10.35
C VAL A 163 -5.40 -9.08 -9.79
N ASN A 164 -4.34 -8.82 -9.02
CA ASN A 164 -3.54 -9.91 -8.45
C ASN A 164 -4.17 -10.51 -7.18
N GLY A 165 -3.54 -11.56 -6.63
CA GLY A 165 -4.02 -12.25 -5.44
C GLY A 165 -4.11 -11.42 -4.15
N TYR A 166 -3.55 -10.20 -4.14
CA TYR A 166 -3.73 -9.23 -3.04
C TYR A 166 -4.88 -8.24 -3.29
N GLY A 167 -5.48 -8.22 -4.48
CA GLY A 167 -6.54 -7.27 -4.83
C GLY A 167 -6.04 -5.95 -5.43
N LEU A 168 -4.76 -5.89 -5.84
CA LEU A 168 -4.14 -4.70 -6.43
C LEU A 168 -4.43 -4.60 -7.93
N TYR A 169 -4.85 -3.41 -8.36
CA TYR A 169 -5.17 -3.11 -9.75
C TYR A 169 -3.98 -2.50 -10.47
N ASN A 170 -3.89 -2.75 -11.78
CA ASN A 170 -2.94 -2.10 -12.69
C ASN A 170 -1.48 -2.11 -12.18
N MET A 171 -1.06 -3.17 -11.48
CA MET A 171 0.36 -3.37 -11.14
C MET A 171 1.22 -3.62 -12.40
N ALA A 172 0.60 -3.83 -13.56
CA ALA A 172 1.25 -3.91 -14.85
C ALA A 172 0.51 -3.02 -15.87
N GLY A 173 1.25 -2.12 -16.51
CA GLY A 173 0.74 -1.21 -17.52
C GLY A 173 0.06 0.02 -16.92
N ASN A 174 -0.75 0.68 -17.74
CA ASN A 174 -1.43 1.94 -17.44
C ASN A 174 -0.44 3.09 -17.18
N VAL A 175 0.21 3.20 -16.01
CA VAL A 175 1.31 4.15 -15.78
C VAL A 175 2.51 3.49 -15.12
N PHE A 176 3.72 3.94 -15.49
CA PHE A 176 4.90 3.66 -14.69
C PHE A 176 4.74 4.32 -13.34
N GLU A 177 5.15 3.62 -12.29
CA GLU A 177 4.97 4.09 -10.92
C GLU A 177 6.30 4.46 -10.28
N TRP A 178 6.41 5.70 -9.81
CA TRP A 178 7.51 6.12 -8.94
C TRP A 178 7.54 5.32 -7.64
N VAL A 179 8.72 4.85 -7.27
CA VAL A 179 8.99 4.26 -5.94
C VAL A 179 10.05 5.08 -5.21
N GLN A 180 10.24 4.82 -3.92
CA GLN A 180 11.13 5.59 -3.04
C GLN A 180 12.61 5.51 -3.45
N ASP A 181 13.02 4.43 -4.11
CA ASP A 181 14.41 4.01 -4.24
C ASP A 181 15.19 4.81 -5.30
N TRP A 182 16.46 5.07 -5.02
CA TRP A 182 17.42 5.41 -6.06
C TRP A 182 17.73 4.15 -6.89
N TYR A 183 17.84 4.31 -8.20
CA TYR A 183 18.20 3.22 -9.09
C TYR A 183 19.71 3.07 -9.16
N ASP A 184 20.20 1.85 -8.97
CA ASP A 184 21.55 1.42 -9.33
C ASP A 184 21.48 0.00 -9.90
N LEU A 185 22.15 -0.21 -11.04
CA LEU A 185 22.22 -1.50 -11.73
C LEU A 185 22.87 -2.60 -10.88
N LYS A 186 23.71 -2.23 -9.90
CA LYS A 186 24.43 -3.18 -9.03
C LYS A 186 23.67 -3.48 -7.74
N TYR A 187 22.67 -2.67 -7.38
CA TYR A 187 22.06 -2.71 -6.06
C TYR A 187 21.58 -4.12 -5.66
N TYR A 188 20.95 -4.87 -6.56
CA TYR A 188 20.45 -6.21 -6.24
C TYR A 188 21.54 -7.21 -5.79
N LYS A 189 22.79 -7.01 -6.20
CA LYS A 189 23.92 -7.87 -5.80
C LYS A 189 24.45 -7.54 -4.40
N GLU A 190 24.13 -6.35 -3.89
CA GLU A 190 24.62 -5.81 -2.62
C GLU A 190 23.45 -5.51 -1.65
N SER A 191 22.22 -5.81 -2.07
CA SER A 191 20.98 -5.48 -1.37
C SER A 191 20.93 -6.20 -0.01
N PRO A 192 20.64 -5.48 1.09
CA PRO A 192 20.40 -6.12 2.38
C PRO A 192 19.08 -6.90 2.33
N ALA A 193 19.05 -8.05 3.01
CA ALA A 193 17.88 -8.92 2.97
C ALA A 193 16.65 -8.30 3.66
N LEU A 194 16.81 -7.59 4.79
CA LEU A 194 15.70 -7.06 5.57
C LEU A 194 15.37 -5.62 5.16
N ASN A 195 14.13 -5.38 4.70
CA ASN A 195 13.59 -4.07 4.34
C ASN A 195 14.58 -3.22 3.51
N PRO A 196 15.02 -3.68 2.33
CA PRO A 196 16.00 -2.97 1.52
C PRO A 196 15.53 -1.54 1.21
N PRO A 197 16.33 -0.51 1.54
CA PRO A 197 15.92 0.89 1.38
C PRO A 197 16.21 1.47 -0.01
N GLY A 198 16.82 0.67 -0.90
CA GLY A 198 17.34 1.12 -2.19
C GLY A 198 18.79 1.59 -2.10
N ALA A 199 19.37 1.93 -3.24
CA ALA A 199 20.74 2.45 -3.29
C ALA A 199 20.86 3.80 -2.56
N GLU A 200 22.04 4.10 -2.01
CA GLU A 200 22.27 5.41 -1.36
C GLU A 200 22.23 6.57 -2.36
N LYS A 201 22.60 6.32 -3.62
CA LYS A 201 22.65 7.29 -4.72
C LYS A 201 22.18 6.64 -6.01
N GLY A 202 21.55 7.44 -6.87
CA GLY A 202 21.14 6.99 -8.20
C GLY A 202 22.32 6.95 -9.18
N TYR A 203 22.46 5.87 -9.92
CA TYR A 203 23.45 5.70 -10.98
C TYR A 203 22.81 5.05 -12.21
N ASN A 204 23.01 5.66 -13.37
CA ASN A 204 22.67 5.07 -14.67
C ASN A 204 23.91 5.01 -15.58
N PHE A 205 23.87 4.09 -16.54
CA PHE A 205 24.94 3.91 -17.53
C PHE A 205 25.10 5.09 -18.51
N ALA A 206 24.11 5.99 -18.58
CA ALA A 206 24.13 7.14 -19.47
C ALA A 206 24.82 8.37 -18.84
N ASN A 207 25.28 8.30 -17.58
CA ASN A 207 25.88 9.41 -16.83
C ASN A 207 25.03 10.70 -16.81
N GLN A 208 23.70 10.56 -16.89
CA GLN A 208 22.77 11.69 -16.92
C GLN A 208 22.43 12.23 -15.52
N GLY A 209 23.28 12.00 -14.52
CA GLY A 209 22.97 12.34 -13.12
C GLY A 209 22.14 11.27 -12.40
N PRO A 210 21.73 11.52 -11.14
CA PRO A 210 21.06 10.52 -10.31
C PRO A 210 19.64 10.24 -10.80
N VAL A 211 19.22 8.98 -10.69
CA VAL A 211 17.93 8.50 -11.21
C VAL A 211 17.20 7.66 -10.17
N ARG A 212 15.87 7.79 -10.14
CA ARG A 212 14.97 7.02 -9.27
C ARG A 212 14.35 5.86 -10.04
N VAL A 213 13.95 4.82 -9.32
CA VAL A 213 13.32 3.64 -9.89
C VAL A 213 11.87 3.94 -10.33
N LEU A 214 11.46 3.35 -11.44
CA LEU A 214 10.10 3.25 -11.95
C LEU A 214 9.72 1.77 -12.12
N ARG A 215 8.46 1.43 -11.84
CA ARG A 215 7.94 0.06 -11.89
C ARG A 215 6.67 -0.05 -12.73
N GLY A 216 6.32 -1.27 -13.16
CA GLY A 216 5.01 -1.62 -13.72
C GLY A 216 4.82 -1.43 -15.22
N GLY A 217 5.62 -0.62 -15.91
CA GLY A 217 5.36 -0.28 -17.31
C GLY A 217 4.24 0.74 -17.45
N SER A 218 3.91 1.16 -18.67
CA SER A 218 2.83 2.12 -18.91
C SER A 218 2.04 1.76 -20.15
N TRP A 219 0.94 2.49 -20.39
CA TRP A 219 0.14 2.36 -21.60
C TRP A 219 0.94 2.55 -22.91
N LEU A 220 2.06 3.26 -22.87
CA LEU A 220 2.96 3.45 -24.01
C LEU A 220 4.04 2.36 -24.11
N ALA A 221 4.40 1.76 -22.98
CA ALA A 221 5.57 0.90 -22.85
C ALA A 221 5.36 -0.49 -23.48
N PRO A 222 6.44 -1.17 -23.91
CA PRO A 222 6.34 -2.52 -24.48
C PRO A 222 5.96 -3.55 -23.41
N ALA A 223 5.49 -4.72 -23.86
CA ALA A 223 5.08 -5.83 -22.99
C ALA A 223 6.15 -6.28 -21.98
N THR A 224 7.43 -6.15 -22.33
CA THR A 224 8.56 -6.51 -21.44
C THR A 224 8.60 -5.68 -20.16
N SER A 225 8.03 -4.47 -20.18
CA SER A 225 7.96 -3.61 -18.99
C SER A 225 6.87 -4.01 -17.99
N LEU A 226 6.00 -4.97 -18.36
CA LEU A 226 4.89 -5.44 -17.52
C LEU A 226 5.31 -6.51 -16.52
N HIS A 227 6.55 -7.01 -16.59
CA HIS A 227 7.01 -8.04 -15.68
C HIS A 227 7.05 -7.47 -14.26
N THR A 228 6.66 -8.27 -13.28
CA THR A 228 6.66 -7.86 -11.87
C THR A 228 8.04 -7.48 -11.39
N SER A 229 9.11 -8.01 -12.01
CA SER A 229 10.51 -7.72 -11.70
C SER A 229 11.11 -6.55 -12.51
N HIS A 230 10.44 -6.11 -13.59
CA HIS A 230 11.06 -5.21 -14.56
C HIS A 230 11.38 -3.86 -13.94
N ARG A 231 12.66 -3.48 -14.00
CA ARG A 231 13.17 -2.22 -13.46
C ARG A 231 13.30 -1.19 -14.57
N PHE A 232 12.78 -0.01 -14.32
CA PHE A 232 13.09 1.16 -15.13
C PHE A 232 13.52 2.31 -14.24
N TRP A 233 13.97 3.40 -14.85
CA TRP A 233 14.45 4.54 -14.10
C TRP A 233 14.32 5.82 -14.90
N ASN A 234 14.27 6.94 -14.18
CA ASN A 234 14.30 8.26 -14.78
C ASN A 234 14.84 9.27 -13.78
N GLN A 235 15.23 10.46 -14.26
CA GLN A 235 15.64 11.55 -13.38
C GLN A 235 14.48 11.99 -12.49
N PRO A 236 14.71 12.29 -11.21
CA PRO A 236 13.64 12.60 -10.27
C PRO A 236 12.87 13.88 -10.61
N GLU A 237 13.45 14.82 -11.35
CA GLU A 237 12.79 16.05 -11.84
C GLU A 237 12.06 15.85 -13.17
N ASN A 238 12.19 14.67 -13.80
CA ASN A 238 11.56 14.42 -15.08
C ASN A 238 10.11 13.99 -14.86
N ASN A 239 9.19 14.89 -15.20
CA ASN A 239 7.76 14.63 -15.20
C ASN A 239 7.22 14.08 -16.54
N SER A 240 8.09 13.83 -17.53
CA SER A 240 7.68 13.36 -18.85
C SER A 240 8.60 12.28 -19.42
N TYR A 241 8.14 11.03 -19.34
CA TYR A 241 8.58 9.95 -20.22
C TYR A 241 7.36 9.38 -20.94
N GLY A 242 7.07 9.93 -22.13
CA GLY A 242 5.97 9.42 -22.95
C GLY A 242 4.62 9.42 -22.24
N VAL A 243 4.30 10.49 -21.49
CA VAL A 243 3.03 10.77 -20.77
C VAL A 243 2.54 9.70 -19.78
N GLY A 244 3.36 8.71 -19.44
CA GLY A 244 2.96 7.55 -18.64
C GLY A 244 3.61 7.47 -17.27
N LEU A 245 4.03 8.58 -16.65
CA LEU A 245 4.61 8.59 -15.31
C LEU A 245 3.56 8.98 -14.27
N GLY A 246 3.27 8.08 -13.33
CA GLY A 246 2.39 8.26 -12.19
C GLY A 246 2.97 7.58 -10.95
N PHE A 247 2.12 7.18 -10.00
CA PHE A 247 2.54 6.53 -8.75
C PHE A 247 1.35 5.96 -7.98
N ARG A 248 1.66 5.17 -6.95
CA ARG A 248 0.76 4.82 -5.85
C ARG A 248 1.48 4.99 -4.51
N CYS A 249 0.76 5.16 -3.41
CA CYS A 249 1.37 5.32 -2.10
C CYS A 249 1.38 4.02 -1.29
N ALA A 250 2.22 3.99 -0.27
CA ALA A 250 2.32 2.95 0.75
C ALA A 250 2.39 3.57 2.14
N LYS A 251 2.16 2.75 3.17
CA LYS A 251 2.20 3.17 4.57
C LYS A 251 2.75 2.04 5.41
N SER A 252 3.76 2.34 6.22
CA SER A 252 4.27 1.38 7.19
C SER A 252 3.18 1.07 8.21
N VAL A 253 2.96 -0.22 8.51
CA VAL A 253 2.14 -0.60 9.66
C VAL A 253 2.97 -0.26 10.89
N GLN A 254 2.50 0.68 11.73
CA GLN A 254 3.15 0.90 13.01
C GLN A 254 3.13 -0.43 13.75
N LYS A 255 4.29 -0.86 14.27
CA LYS A 255 4.40 -2.04 15.14
C LYS A 255 3.44 -1.89 16.32
N VAL A 256 2.21 -2.39 16.17
CA VAL A 256 1.56 -3.08 17.29
C VAL A 256 2.53 -4.23 17.53
N SER A 257 3.24 -4.21 18.66
CA SER A 257 4.47 -4.99 18.80
C SER A 257 4.21 -6.46 18.41
N ASP A 258 5.11 -7.03 17.62
CA ASP A 258 5.07 -8.46 17.26
C ASP A 258 4.91 -9.33 18.52
N GLU A 259 5.41 -8.85 19.66
CA GLU A 259 5.21 -9.43 21.00
C GLU A 259 3.74 -9.41 21.46
N THR A 260 3.00 -8.32 21.23
CA THR A 260 1.56 -8.23 21.57
C THR A 260 0.72 -9.13 20.68
N MET A 261 1.02 -9.21 19.38
CA MET A 261 0.35 -10.11 18.44
C MET A 261 0.69 -11.58 18.73
N GLN A 262 1.97 -11.89 19.02
CA GLN A 262 2.41 -13.23 19.39
C GLN A 262 1.82 -13.64 20.75
N ALA A 263 1.79 -12.75 21.74
CA ALA A 263 1.16 -13.02 23.02
C ALA A 263 -0.35 -13.24 22.90
N GLY A 264 -1.03 -12.53 21.99
CA GLY A 264 -2.42 -12.77 21.63
C GLY A 264 -2.64 -14.16 21.04
N ARG A 265 -1.81 -14.53 20.04
CA ARG A 265 -1.83 -15.85 19.39
C ARG A 265 -1.52 -17.00 20.35
N ASP A 266 -0.49 -16.85 21.18
CA ASP A 266 -0.09 -17.87 22.17
C ASP A 266 -1.20 -18.08 23.21
N ALA A 267 -1.81 -16.99 23.69
CA ALA A 267 -2.91 -17.07 24.64
C ALA A 267 -4.16 -17.70 24.01
N PHE A 268 -4.44 -17.43 22.74
CA PHE A 268 -5.51 -18.09 22.01
C PHE A 268 -5.27 -19.60 21.85
N ILE A 269 -4.05 -20.02 21.46
CA ILE A 269 -3.68 -21.44 21.37
C ILE A 269 -3.81 -22.12 22.73
N GLN A 270 -3.36 -21.47 23.81
CA GLN A 270 -3.51 -21.98 25.17
C GLN A 270 -4.98 -22.16 25.56
N ALA A 271 -5.86 -21.24 25.16
CA ALA A 271 -7.30 -21.38 25.40
C ALA A 271 -7.87 -22.62 24.70
N LEU A 272 -7.51 -22.86 23.43
CA LEU A 272 -7.95 -24.04 22.68
C LEU A 272 -7.45 -25.35 23.30
N VAL A 273 -6.18 -25.39 23.72
CA VAL A 273 -5.60 -26.55 24.41
C VAL A 273 -6.29 -26.81 25.76
N ALA A 274 -6.51 -25.76 26.56
CA ALA A 274 -7.20 -25.85 27.84
C ALA A 274 -8.65 -26.32 27.68
N MET A 275 -9.35 -25.87 26.64
CA MET A 275 -10.70 -26.38 26.29
C MET A 275 -10.68 -27.86 25.92
N GLY A 276 -9.71 -28.31 25.12
CA GLY A 276 -9.52 -29.74 24.81
C GLY A 276 -9.17 -30.58 26.04
N ALA A 277 -8.61 -29.96 27.08
CA ALA A 277 -8.29 -30.57 28.37
C ALA A 277 -9.34 -30.31 29.47
N GLU A 278 -10.52 -29.77 29.13
CA GLU A 278 -11.63 -29.43 30.04
C GLU A 278 -11.34 -28.37 31.13
N LYS A 279 -10.28 -27.57 30.97
CA LYS A 279 -9.88 -26.51 31.93
C LYS A 279 -10.47 -25.15 31.55
N ASN A 280 -11.72 -24.93 31.90
CA ASN A 280 -12.46 -23.72 31.47
C ASN A 280 -11.96 -22.39 32.07
N ALA A 281 -11.50 -22.37 33.33
CA ALA A 281 -11.03 -21.13 33.96
C ALA A 281 -9.71 -20.62 33.34
N ASP A 282 -8.79 -21.54 33.06
CA ASP A 282 -7.52 -21.23 32.39
C ASP A 282 -7.77 -20.76 30.95
N ALA A 283 -8.71 -21.40 30.25
CA ALA A 283 -9.12 -20.98 28.91
C ALA A 283 -9.72 -19.56 28.90
N MET A 284 -10.56 -19.22 29.89
CA MET A 284 -11.11 -17.87 30.05
C MET A 284 -10.03 -16.81 30.32
N ALA A 285 -9.06 -17.10 31.19
CA ALA A 285 -7.99 -16.16 31.48
C ALA A 285 -7.11 -15.90 30.24
N ALA A 286 -6.81 -16.95 29.47
CA ALA A 286 -6.01 -16.85 28.26
C ALA A 286 -6.75 -16.09 27.14
N ILE A 287 -8.04 -16.34 26.93
CA ILE A 287 -8.79 -15.64 25.87
C ILE A 287 -9.03 -14.16 26.19
N GLU A 288 -9.26 -13.80 27.46
CA GLU A 288 -9.38 -12.39 27.86
C GLU A 288 -8.05 -11.64 27.71
N LYS A 289 -6.91 -12.32 27.92
CA LYS A 289 -5.58 -11.77 27.63
C LYS A 289 -5.40 -11.52 26.13
N ALA A 290 -5.87 -12.43 25.28
CA ALA A 290 -5.83 -12.25 23.83
C ALA A 290 -6.72 -11.08 23.37
N LEU A 291 -7.92 -10.94 23.93
CA LEU A 291 -8.84 -9.82 23.66
C LEU A 291 -8.33 -8.47 24.18
N ALA A 292 -7.53 -8.45 25.25
CA ALA A 292 -6.89 -7.22 25.70
C ALA A 292 -5.84 -6.70 24.70
N ALA A 293 -5.22 -7.61 23.92
CA ALA A 293 -4.29 -7.29 22.86
C ALA A 293 -5.01 -6.93 21.55
N GLU A 294 -6.08 -7.65 21.19
CA GLU A 294 -6.88 -7.45 19.98
C GLU A 294 -8.39 -7.42 20.31
N PRO A 295 -8.95 -6.28 20.78
CA PRO A 295 -10.35 -6.22 21.25
C PRO A 295 -11.40 -6.54 20.19
N ASP A 296 -11.11 -6.20 18.93
CA ASP A 296 -12.02 -6.33 17.79
C ASP A 296 -11.85 -7.66 17.02
N ASN A 297 -10.99 -8.58 17.51
CA ASN A 297 -10.75 -9.87 16.87
C ASN A 297 -11.96 -10.80 17.03
N GLN A 298 -12.68 -11.03 15.92
CA GLN A 298 -13.92 -11.81 15.90
C GLN A 298 -13.74 -13.26 16.36
N GLU A 299 -12.57 -13.85 16.10
CA GLU A 299 -12.28 -15.23 16.47
C GLU A 299 -12.07 -15.36 17.99
N TYR A 300 -11.39 -14.38 18.61
CA TYR A 300 -11.19 -14.36 20.06
C TYR A 300 -12.51 -14.16 20.80
N GLN A 301 -13.38 -13.29 20.28
CA GLN A 301 -14.71 -13.07 20.83
C GLN A 301 -15.57 -14.34 20.74
N ALA A 302 -15.56 -15.03 19.59
CA ALA A 302 -16.28 -16.29 19.40
C ALA A 302 -15.81 -17.39 20.35
N THR A 303 -14.49 -17.54 20.54
CA THR A 303 -13.91 -18.53 21.47
C THR A 303 -14.24 -18.21 22.92
N ARG A 304 -14.21 -16.93 23.34
CA ARG A 304 -14.67 -16.52 24.67
C ARG A 304 -16.12 -16.92 24.91
N ASP A 305 -16.99 -16.68 23.93
CA ASP A 305 -18.41 -17.00 24.05
C ASP A 305 -18.65 -18.52 24.07
N LEU A 306 -17.86 -19.29 23.32
CA LEU A 306 -17.85 -20.75 23.38
C LEU A 306 -17.45 -21.26 24.77
N ILE A 307 -16.38 -20.73 25.37
CA ILE A 307 -15.96 -21.11 26.73
C ILE A 307 -17.04 -20.79 27.76
N LYS A 308 -17.64 -19.59 27.68
CA LYS A 308 -18.77 -19.19 28.55
C LYS A 308 -19.96 -20.15 28.43
N ASN A 309 -20.28 -20.60 27.21
CA ASN A 309 -21.37 -21.53 26.97
C ASN A 309 -21.06 -22.94 27.49
N THR A 310 -19.82 -23.40 27.36
CA THR A 310 -19.37 -24.69 27.90
C THR A 310 -19.45 -24.71 29.43
N VAL A 311 -18.96 -23.66 30.11
CA VAL A 311 -19.06 -23.52 31.57
C VAL A 311 -20.52 -23.57 32.03
N LYS A 312 -21.41 -22.82 31.37
CA LYS A 312 -22.85 -22.83 31.70
C LYS A 312 -23.48 -24.22 31.57
N LYS A 313 -23.10 -25.00 30.55
CA LYS A 313 -23.60 -26.36 30.35
C LYS A 313 -23.11 -27.33 31.42
N THR A 314 -21.85 -27.21 31.87
CA THR A 314 -21.31 -28.05 32.94
C THR A 314 -22.01 -27.76 34.26
N MET A 315 -22.21 -26.49 34.62
CA MET A 315 -22.89 -26.09 35.86
C MET A 315 -24.39 -26.41 35.90
N GLN A 316 -25.01 -26.76 34.78
CA GLN A 316 -26.42 -27.20 34.72
C GLN A 316 -26.58 -28.73 34.83
N LYS A 317 -25.48 -29.49 34.80
CA LYS A 317 -25.48 -30.95 34.92
C LYS A 317 -25.12 -31.44 36.34
N ASP A 318 -24.65 -30.54 37.19
CA ASP A 318 -24.40 -30.75 38.62
C ASP A 318 -25.59 -30.25 39.45
#